data_AF-A0A6J2T8G7-F1
#
_entry.id   AF-A0A6J2T8G7-F1
#
_cell.length_a   1.000
_cell.length_b   1.000
_cell.length_c   1.000
_cell.angle_alpha   90.00
_cell.angle_beta   90.00
_cell.angle_gamma   90.00
#
_symmetry.space_group_name_H-M   'P 1'
#
loop_
_entity.id
_entity.type
_entity.pdbx_description
1 polymer ?
#
loop_
_entity_poly.entity_id
_entity_poly.type
_entity_poly.pdbx_seq_one_letter_code
_entity_poly.pdbx_strand_id
1 'polypeptide(L)'
;MFLNEFWQPLILSERPYTIHDQHNGPLLLTSSAFKKRILYPENWNGIVMGSEAAIEEYHTLIREVEGSGHLQLFPLKENAPLVITEEKGYVEVTLIPAGKNEIGHDLHYFLLRSKRHTHT
;
A
#
# COMPACT_ATOMS: atom_id res chain seq x y z
N MET A 1 -2.55 1.33 4.27
CA MET A 1 -3.90 1.38 3.69
C MET A 1 -4.03 0.25 2.71
N PHE A 2 -4.99 -0.64 2.87
CA PHE A 2 -5.19 -1.75 1.93
C PHE A 2 -6.13 -1.30 0.81
N LEU A 3 -5.90 -1.77 -0.41
CA LEU A 3 -6.87 -1.65 -1.48
C LEU A 3 -7.74 -2.92 -1.54
N ASN A 4 -9.05 -2.76 -1.76
CA ASN A 4 -9.93 -3.90 -2.03
C ASN A 4 -9.75 -4.42 -3.47
N GLU A 5 -10.51 -5.44 -3.85
CA GLU A 5 -10.57 -5.99 -5.22
C GLU A 5 -11.00 -4.98 -6.30
N PHE A 6 -11.45 -3.81 -5.86
CA PHE A 6 -11.89 -2.70 -6.70
C PHE A 6 -10.90 -1.53 -6.72
N TRP A 7 -9.69 -1.71 -6.16
CA TRP A 7 -8.63 -0.70 -6.05
C TRP A 7 -9.02 0.53 -5.24
N GLN A 8 -10.01 0.37 -4.36
CA GLN A 8 -10.48 1.44 -3.48
C GLN A 8 -9.77 1.36 -2.13
N PRO A 9 -9.35 2.50 -1.57
CA PRO A 9 -8.90 2.62 -0.20
C PRO A 9 -9.87 1.97 0.79
N LEU A 10 -9.41 0.91 1.47
CA LEU A 10 -9.95 0.54 2.76
C LEU A 10 -9.16 1.33 3.80
N ILE A 11 -9.79 2.41 4.26
CA ILE A 11 -9.28 3.23 5.36
C ILE A 11 -9.02 2.28 6.53
N LEU A 12 -7.83 2.38 7.11
CA LEU A 12 -7.33 1.52 8.18
C LEU A 12 -8.34 1.50 9.32
N SER A 13 -9.21 0.50 9.32
CA SER A 13 -10.15 0.25 10.40
C SER A 13 -9.33 -0.10 11.64
N GLU A 14 -9.66 0.49 12.80
CA GLU A 14 -9.01 0.14 14.07
C GLU A 14 -9.34 -1.30 14.53
N ARG A 15 -10.31 -1.96 13.87
CA ARG A 15 -10.57 -3.39 14.05
C ARG A 15 -9.38 -4.22 13.53
N PRO A 16 -8.91 -5.22 14.29
CA PRO A 16 -7.93 -6.19 13.79
C PRO A 16 -8.44 -6.85 12.51
N TYR A 17 -7.56 -7.06 11.53
CA TYR A 17 -7.89 -7.92 10.39
C TYR A 17 -8.16 -9.33 10.92
N THR A 18 -9.27 -9.89 10.47
CA THR A 18 -9.63 -11.28 10.72
C THR A 18 -9.21 -12.12 9.52
N ILE A 19 -9.08 -13.43 9.72
CA ILE A 19 -8.80 -14.40 8.64
C ILE A 19 -9.86 -14.38 7.51
N HIS A 20 -11.00 -13.74 7.74
CA HIS A 20 -12.09 -13.62 6.77
C HIS A 20 -12.06 -12.30 5.99
N ASP A 21 -11.21 -11.34 6.35
CA ASP A 21 -11.07 -10.09 5.60
C ASP A 21 -10.23 -10.34 4.33
N GLN A 22 -10.84 -10.11 3.16
CA GLN A 22 -10.18 -10.31 1.85
C GLN A 22 -9.71 -8.98 1.27
N HIS A 23 -8.46 -8.94 0.81
CA HIS A 23 -7.83 -7.74 0.27
C HIS A 23 -7.04 -8.06 -0.99
N ASN A 24 -7.74 -8.24 -2.11
CA ASN A 24 -7.11 -8.60 -3.37
C ASN A 24 -6.31 -7.46 -4.03
N GLY A 25 -6.25 -6.27 -3.41
CA GLY A 25 -5.46 -5.13 -3.87
C GLY A 25 -4.18 -4.93 -3.05
N PRO A 26 -3.25 -4.09 -3.55
CA PRO A 26 -1.96 -3.85 -2.92
C PRO A 26 -2.07 -3.07 -1.61
N LEU A 27 -1.04 -3.20 -0.78
CA LEU A 27 -0.86 -2.42 0.43
C LEU A 27 -0.13 -1.11 0.12
N LEU A 28 -0.78 0.03 0.36
CA LEU A 28 -0.16 1.35 0.33
C LEU A 28 0.34 1.74 1.72
N LEU A 29 1.65 1.86 1.88
CA LEU A 29 2.34 2.27 3.09
C LEU A 29 2.33 3.80 3.23
N THR A 30 2.07 4.27 4.43
CA THR A 30 2.17 5.67 4.82
C THR A 30 3.05 5.75 6.05
N SER A 31 3.77 6.86 6.25
CA SER A 31 4.58 7.09 7.46
C SER A 31 3.75 7.01 8.76
N SER A 32 2.44 7.24 8.68
CA SER A 32 1.49 7.07 9.78
C SER A 32 1.11 5.61 10.10
N ALA A 33 1.33 4.66 9.18
CA ALA A 33 0.95 3.26 9.34
C ALA A 33 1.88 2.46 10.27
N PHE A 34 3.08 2.97 10.55
CA PHE A 34 4.12 2.24 11.30
C PHE A 34 3.93 2.20 12.82
N LYS A 35 2.96 2.95 13.38
CA LYS A 35 2.75 3.03 14.84
C LYS A 35 2.14 1.77 15.47
N LYS A 36 1.63 0.81 14.69
CA LYS A 36 1.04 -0.44 15.17
C LYS A 36 1.47 -1.60 14.27
N ARG A 37 1.54 -2.81 14.84
CA ARG A 37 1.75 -4.06 14.09
C ARG A 37 0.77 -4.11 12.93
N ILE A 38 1.28 -4.12 11.71
CA ILE A 38 0.47 -4.32 10.50
C ILE A 38 0.05 -5.78 10.55
N LEU A 39 -1.22 -6.03 10.89
CA LEU A 39 -1.82 -7.35 10.74
C LEU A 39 -2.09 -7.52 9.25
N TYR A 40 -1.47 -8.53 8.63
CA TYR A 40 -1.71 -8.84 7.23
C TYR A 40 -2.98 -9.69 7.11
N PRO A 41 -3.91 -9.36 6.22
CA PRO A 41 -4.92 -10.32 5.79
C PRO A 41 -4.21 -11.52 5.16
N GLU A 42 -4.66 -12.76 5.36
CA GLU A 42 -4.03 -13.93 4.72
C GLU A 42 -4.15 -13.89 3.18
N ASN A 43 -5.21 -13.25 2.68
CA ASN A 43 -5.56 -13.20 1.26
C ASN A 43 -5.26 -11.83 0.65
N TRP A 44 -4.01 -11.38 0.74
CA TRP A 44 -3.55 -10.17 0.07
C TRP A 44 -2.58 -10.48 -1.06
N ASN A 45 -2.52 -9.60 -2.06
CA ASN A 45 -1.87 -9.89 -3.35
C ASN A 45 -0.32 -9.88 -3.33
N GLY A 46 0.31 -9.71 -2.17
CA GLY A 46 1.77 -9.69 -2.03
C GLY A 46 2.46 -8.40 -2.49
N ILE A 47 1.71 -7.40 -3.00
CA ILE A 47 2.25 -6.14 -3.53
C ILE A 47 2.19 -5.02 -2.48
N VAL A 48 3.33 -4.43 -2.16
CA VAL A 48 3.46 -3.31 -1.22
C VAL A 48 4.04 -2.10 -1.94
N MET A 49 3.43 -0.94 -1.75
CA MET A 49 3.82 0.33 -2.35
C MET A 49 3.97 1.40 -1.28
N GLY A 50 4.88 2.33 -1.47
CA GLY A 50 5.06 3.47 -0.56
C GLY A 50 6.17 4.38 -1.03
N SER A 51 6.44 5.47 -0.32
CA SER A 51 7.70 6.20 -0.51
C SER A 51 8.89 5.26 -0.25
N GLU A 52 10.05 5.59 -0.82
CA GLU A 52 11.28 4.81 -0.61
C GLU A 52 11.59 4.63 0.89
N ALA A 53 11.50 5.72 1.66
CA ALA A 53 11.67 5.68 3.11
C ALA A 53 10.65 4.75 3.81
N ALA A 54 9.37 4.82 3.42
CA ALA A 54 8.34 3.95 3.99
C ALA A 54 8.58 2.47 3.66
N ILE A 55 9.07 2.16 2.45
CA ILE A 55 9.42 0.78 2.07
C ILE A 55 10.63 0.28 2.87
N GLU A 56 11.64 1.12 3.07
CA GLU A 56 12.83 0.77 3.84
C GLU A 56 12.50 0.52 5.32
N GLU A 57 11.71 1.41 5.94
CA GLU A 57 11.19 1.25 7.29
C GLU A 57 10.36 -0.04 7.42
N TYR A 58 9.45 -0.27 6.47
CA TYR A 58 8.65 -1.49 6.42
C TYR A 58 9.53 -2.74 6.33
N HIS A 59 10.45 -2.78 5.37
CA HIS A 59 11.34 -3.92 5.14
C HIS A 59 12.20 -4.26 6.36
N THR A 60 12.60 -3.25 7.14
CA THR A 60 13.30 -3.46 8.42
C THR A 60 12.39 -4.13 9.43
N LEU A 61 11.15 -3.63 9.60
CA LEU A 61 10.16 -4.17 10.53
C LEU A 61 9.77 -5.64 10.23
N ILE A 62 9.50 -5.98 8.95
CA ILE A 62 9.10 -7.36 8.59
C ILE A 62 10.26 -8.34 8.71
N ARG A 63 11.50 -7.94 8.39
CA ARG A 63 12.67 -8.82 8.61
C ARG A 63 12.81 -9.24 10.07
N GLU A 64 12.42 -8.37 11.00
CA GLU A 64 12.41 -8.66 12.43
C GLU A 64 11.24 -9.56 12.86
N VAL A 65 10.16 -9.61 12.06
CA VAL A 65 8.86 -10.18 12.48
C VAL A 65 8.50 -11.48 11.75
N GLU A 66 8.78 -11.63 10.45
CA GLU A 66 8.31 -12.76 9.64
C GLU A 66 9.30 -13.21 8.54
N GLY A 67 9.46 -14.53 8.42
CA GLY A 67 10.24 -15.18 7.37
C GLY A 67 9.61 -14.96 5.99
N SER A 68 10.44 -14.45 5.07
CA SER A 68 10.16 -14.08 3.67
C SER A 68 9.08 -14.90 2.93
N GLY A 69 7.83 -14.43 2.99
CA GLY A 69 6.87 -14.68 1.92
C GLY A 69 7.21 -13.87 0.66
N HIS A 70 6.59 -14.20 -0.47
CA HIS A 70 6.77 -13.52 -1.77
C HIS A 70 6.18 -12.09 -1.75
N LEU A 71 6.87 -11.19 -1.07
CA LEU A 71 6.57 -9.76 -1.03
C LEU A 71 7.20 -9.07 -2.23
N GLN A 72 6.40 -8.38 -3.02
CA GLN A 72 6.90 -7.46 -4.04
C GLN A 72 6.81 -6.03 -3.49
N LEU A 73 7.96 -5.38 -3.33
CA LEU A 73 8.07 -4.02 -2.82
C LEU A 73 8.26 -3.06 -4.00
N PHE A 74 7.41 -2.03 -4.07
CA PHE A 74 7.38 -1.03 -5.15
C PHE A 74 7.56 0.38 -4.59
N PRO A 75 8.81 0.85 -4.46
CA PRO A 75 9.08 2.21 -4.02
C PRO A 75 8.57 3.19 -5.08
N LEU A 76 7.70 4.10 -4.65
CA LEU A 76 7.12 5.14 -5.49
C LEU A 76 8.04 6.35 -5.49
N LYS A 77 8.39 6.81 -6.70
CA LYS A 77 9.08 8.08 -6.89
C LYS A 77 8.08 9.23 -6.80
N GLU A 78 8.45 10.29 -6.09
CA GLU A 78 7.63 11.48 -5.97
C GLU A 78 7.30 12.10 -7.33
N ASN A 79 6.04 12.50 -7.50
CA ASN A 79 5.48 13.11 -8.69
C ASN A 79 5.65 12.28 -9.99
N ALA A 80 5.95 10.98 -9.86
CA ALA A 80 6.03 10.05 -10.98
C ALA A 80 4.91 9.01 -10.85
N PRO A 81 4.01 8.89 -11.84
CA PRO A 81 2.97 7.87 -11.80
C PRO A 81 3.60 6.47 -11.98
N LEU A 82 3.22 5.54 -11.10
CA LEU A 82 3.42 4.11 -11.30
C LEU A 82 2.10 3.48 -11.75
N VAL A 83 2.13 2.79 -12.88
CA VAL A 83 0.97 2.04 -13.41
C VAL A 83 1.12 0.57 -13.07
N ILE A 84 0.13 0.01 -12.38
CA ILE A 84 -0.01 -1.42 -12.12
C ILE A 84 -1.16 -1.93 -12.97
N THR A 85 -0.85 -2.87 -13.85
CA THR A 85 -1.80 -3.52 -14.76
C THR A 85 -2.10 -4.94 -14.30
N GLU A 86 -3.37 -5.27 -14.27
CA GLU A 86 -3.91 -6.60 -13.93
C GLU A 86 -4.93 -6.99 -15.01
N GLU A 87 -5.32 -8.26 -15.09
CA GLU A 87 -6.23 -8.75 -16.14
C GLU A 87 -7.53 -7.93 -16.25
N LYS A 88 -7.99 -7.35 -15.14
CA LYS A 88 -9.27 -6.62 -15.02
C LYS A 88 -9.14 -5.10 -15.19
N GLY A 89 -7.94 -4.55 -15.36
CA GLY A 89 -7.75 -3.12 -15.53
C GLY A 89 -6.39 -2.62 -15.07
N TYR A 90 -6.30 -1.32 -14.78
CA TYR A 90 -5.10 -0.73 -14.20
C TYR A 90 -5.42 0.22 -13.05
N VAL A 91 -4.44 0.38 -12.17
CA VAL A 91 -4.35 1.49 -11.22
C VAL A 91 -3.08 2.28 -11.50
N GLU A 92 -3.20 3.59 -11.52
CA GLU A 92 -2.09 4.54 -11.52
C GLU A 92 -2.00 5.14 -10.11
N VAL A 93 -0.82 5.04 -9.50
CA VAL A 93 -0.52 5.59 -8.18
C VAL A 93 0.56 6.64 -8.34
N THR A 94 0.27 7.86 -7.89
CA THR A 94 1.27 8.94 -7.81
C THR A 94 1.43 9.39 -6.37
N LEU A 95 2.68 9.44 -5.92
CA LEU A 95 3.06 9.97 -4.63
C LEU A 95 3.30 11.48 -4.75
N ILE A 96 2.48 12.31 -4.08
CA ILE A 96 2.59 13.77 -4.12
C ILE A 96 3.13 14.26 -2.77
N PRO A 97 4.29 14.96 -2.73
CA PRO A 97 4.83 15.50 -1.49
C PRO A 97 3.86 16.49 -0.83
N ALA A 98 3.69 16.35 0.49
CA ALA A 98 2.78 17.16 1.30
C ALA A 98 3.48 17.86 2.49
N GLY A 99 4.81 17.92 2.46
CA GLY A 99 5.62 18.51 3.53
C GLY A 99 5.98 17.49 4.60
N LYS A 100 6.10 17.95 5.85
CA LYS A 100 6.49 17.12 7.00
C LYS A 100 5.48 17.27 8.13
N ASN A 101 5.34 16.23 8.95
CA ASN A 101 4.57 16.29 10.18
C ASN A 101 5.38 16.92 11.34
N GLU A 102 4.75 17.07 12.50
CA GLU A 102 5.34 17.68 13.71
C GLU A 102 6.61 16.98 14.23
N ILE A 103 6.82 15.71 13.86
CA ILE A 103 7.99 14.92 14.24
C ILE A 103 9.02 14.82 13.10
N GLY A 104 8.85 15.58 12.01
CA GLY A 104 9.80 15.69 10.91
C GLY A 104 9.74 14.58 9.86
N HIS A 105 8.74 13.69 9.92
CA HIS A 105 8.53 12.66 8.88
C HIS A 105 7.86 13.25 7.66
N ASP A 106 8.28 12.80 6.49
CA ASP A 106 7.65 13.20 5.23
C ASP A 106 6.18 12.75 5.18
N LEU A 107 5.36 13.67 4.71
CA LEU A 107 3.95 13.48 4.42
C LEU A 107 3.78 13.41 2.92
N HIS A 108 2.93 12.49 2.47
CA HIS A 108 2.60 12.33 1.07
C HIS A 108 1.10 12.13 0.89
N TYR A 109 0.55 12.71 -0.17
CA TYR A 109 -0.74 12.33 -0.71
C TYR A 109 -0.55 11.21 -1.74
N PHE A 110 -1.47 10.25 -1.74
CA PHE A 110 -1.55 9.22 -2.77
C PHE A 110 -2.68 9.60 -3.72
N LEU A 111 -2.32 9.99 -4.94
CA LEU A 111 -3.29 10.15 -6.01
C LEU A 111 -3.50 8.79 -6.68
N LEU A 112 -4.72 8.28 -6.58
CA LEU A 112 -5.14 7.02 -7.17
C LEU A 112 -6.06 7.28 -8.36
N ARG A 113 -5.72 6.73 -9.52
CA ARG A 113 -6.60 6.69 -10.68
C ARG A 113 -6.75 5.25 -11.12
N SER A 114 -7.97 4.78 -11.33
CA SER A 114 -8.21 3.42 -11.79
C SER A 114 -9.14 3.38 -12.99
N LYS A 115 -8.93 2.39 -13.85
CA LYS A 115 -9.83 2.08 -14.96
C LYS A 115 -10.01 0.58 -15.04
N ARG A 116 -11.26 0.14 -15.09
CA ARG A 116 -11.56 -1.27 -15.39
C ARG A 116 -11.68 -1.49 -16.88
N HIS A 117 -11.29 -2.68 -17.31
CA HIS A 117 -11.75 -3.19 -18.59
C HIS A 117 -13.24 -3.50 -18.46
N THR A 118 -14.08 -2.70 -19.12
CA THR A 118 -15.48 -3.07 -19.33
C THR A 118 -15.50 -4.21 -20.34
N HIS A 119 -15.85 -5.41 -19.89
CA HIS A 119 -16.22 -6.48 -20.82
C HIS A 119 -17.51 -6.05 -21.53
N THR A 120 -17.39 -5.71 -22.81
CA THR A 120 -18.51 -5.60 -23.75
C THR A 120 -19.02 -6.96 -24.15
#